data_AF-A0A1E5INQ0-F1
#
_entry.id   AF-A0A1E5INQ0-F1
#
_cell.length_a   1.000
_cell.length_b   1.000
_cell.length_c   1.000
_cell.angle_alpha   90.00
_cell.angle_beta   90.00
_cell.angle_gamma   90.00
#
_symmetry.space_group_name_H-M   'P 1'
#
loop_
_entity.id
_entity.type
_entity.pdbx_description
1 polymer ?
#
loop_
_entity_poly.entity_id
_entity_poly.type
_entity_poly.pdbx_seq_one_letter_code
_entity_poly.pdbx_strand_id
1 'polypeptide(L)'
;MLSKSLYKQHYIVYLILLIFWAVFQLFTANAFEMGWGFIPLVISLPFVPFILVWLGVQFVRHYRYLKDGINRLEHMMHCACTSFLFSLFVFHFVH
;
A
#
# COMPACT_ATOMS: atom_id res chain seq x y z
N MET A 1 22.70 8.24 -12.22
CA MET A 1 21.91 7.32 -13.09
C MET A 1 21.17 6.22 -12.31
N LEU A 2 21.69 5.72 -11.18
CA LEU A 2 21.06 4.65 -10.38
C LEU A 2 19.65 4.99 -9.82
N SER A 3 19.40 6.27 -9.54
CA SER A 3 18.16 6.72 -8.89
C SER A 3 16.90 6.52 -9.76
N LYS A 4 16.98 6.75 -11.08
CA LYS A 4 15.84 6.56 -12.01
C LYS A 4 15.33 5.11 -12.11
N SER A 5 16.21 4.13 -11.89
CA SER A 5 15.85 2.70 -11.92
C SER A 5 14.98 2.32 -10.71
N LEU A 6 15.36 2.80 -9.52
CA LEU A 6 14.63 2.54 -8.27
C LEU A 6 13.23 3.18 -8.27
N TYR A 7 13.04 4.36 -8.88
CA TYR A 7 11.73 5.03 -8.91
C TYR A 7 10.64 4.21 -9.64
N LYS A 8 10.96 3.65 -10.82
CA LYS A 8 10.00 2.79 -11.55
C LYS A 8 9.63 1.54 -10.77
N GLN A 9 10.54 1.00 -9.95
CA GLN A 9 10.26 -0.17 -9.13
C GLN A 9 9.18 0.11 -8.07
N HIS A 10 9.10 1.33 -7.53
CA HIS A 10 8.08 1.66 -6.53
C HIS A 10 6.67 1.61 -7.12
N TYR A 11 6.48 2.05 -8.37
CA TYR A 11 5.18 1.92 -9.05
C TYR A 11 4.77 0.47 -9.27
N ILE A 12 5.74 -0.42 -9.55
CA ILE A 12 5.49 -1.86 -9.65
C ILE A 12 5.05 -2.40 -8.28
N VAL A 13 5.72 -1.99 -7.19
CA VAL A 13 5.32 -2.39 -5.84
C VAL A 13 3.92 -1.89 -5.50
N TYR A 14 3.57 -0.64 -5.84
CA TYR A 14 2.23 -0.11 -5.63
C TYR A 14 1.16 -0.90 -6.40
N LEU A 15 1.46 -1.29 -7.64
CA LEU A 15 0.58 -2.14 -8.43
C LEU A 15 0.40 -3.53 -7.81
N ILE A 16 1.49 -4.15 -7.35
CA ILE A 16 1.45 -5.44 -6.66
C ILE A 16 0.62 -5.34 -5.38
N LEU A 17 0.79 -4.26 -4.59
CA LEU A 17 0.00 -4.03 -3.39
C LEU A 17 -1.48 -3.83 -3.69
N LEU A 18 -1.82 -3.16 -4.80
CA LEU A 18 -3.21 -3.00 -5.25
C LEU A 18 -3.83 -4.34 -5.66
N ILE A 19 -3.11 -5.15 -6.43
CA ILE A 19 -3.54 -6.50 -6.83
C ILE A 19 -3.72 -7.38 -5.59
N PHE A 20 -2.75 -7.36 -4.69
CA PHE A 20 -2.82 -8.09 -3.42
C PHE A 20 -4.05 -7.67 -2.62
N TRP A 21 -4.31 -6.36 -2.48
CA TRP A 21 -5.49 -5.84 -1.79
C TRP A 21 -6.80 -6.36 -2.44
N ALA A 22 -6.92 -6.31 -3.77
CA ALA A 22 -8.11 -6.78 -4.47
C ALA A 22 -8.35 -8.29 -4.30
N VAL A 23 -7.29 -9.10 -4.42
CA VAL A 23 -7.36 -10.55 -4.18
C VAL A 23 -7.72 -10.84 -2.73
N PHE A 24 -7.17 -10.07 -1.80
CA PHE A 24 -7.43 -10.24 -0.37
C PHE A 24 -8.89 -9.88 0.00
N GLN A 25 -9.47 -8.85 -0.62
CA GLN A 25 -10.89 -8.53 -0.49
C GLN A 25 -11.77 -9.70 -0.96
N LEU A 26 -11.49 -10.25 -2.15
CA LEU A 26 -12.23 -11.38 -2.69
C LEU A 26 -12.11 -12.62 -1.80
N PHE A 27 -10.89 -12.91 -1.33
CA PHE A 27 -10.65 -14.00 -0.38
C PHE A 27 -11.45 -13.82 0.91
N THR A 28 -11.48 -12.60 1.45
CA THR A 28 -12.20 -12.28 2.69
C THR A 28 -13.71 -12.45 2.51
N ALA A 29 -14.28 -11.96 1.41
CA ALA A 29 -15.70 -12.14 1.09
C ALA A 29 -16.07 -13.62 0.99
N ASN A 30 -15.30 -14.41 0.23
CA ASN A 30 -15.54 -15.85 0.07
C ASN A 30 -15.36 -16.61 1.38
N ALA A 31 -14.35 -16.26 2.18
CA ALA A 31 -14.13 -16.89 3.48
C ALA A 31 -15.29 -16.59 4.44
N PHE A 32 -15.87 -15.40 4.39
CA PHE A 32 -17.05 -15.06 5.19
C PHE A 32 -18.26 -15.89 4.80
N GLU A 33 -18.53 -16.05 3.50
CA GLU A 33 -19.61 -16.91 2.98
C GLU A 33 -19.45 -18.38 3.38
N MET A 34 -18.20 -18.87 3.46
CA MET A 34 -17.89 -20.24 3.91
C MET A 34 -17.90 -20.42 5.44
N GLY A 35 -18.21 -19.37 6.21
CA GLY A 35 -18.18 -19.40 7.69
C GLY A 35 -16.77 -19.32 8.29
N TRP A 36 -15.77 -18.98 7.48
CA TRP A 36 -14.35 -18.87 7.84
C TRP A 36 -13.92 -17.42 8.09
N GLY A 37 -14.82 -16.56 8.60
CA GLY A 37 -14.58 -15.12 8.76
C GLY A 37 -13.34 -14.76 9.60
N PHE A 38 -12.83 -15.68 10.43
CA PHE A 38 -11.61 -15.48 11.22
C PHE A 38 -10.30 -15.71 10.45
N ILE A 39 -10.31 -16.56 9.42
CA ILE A 39 -9.10 -16.96 8.68
C ILE A 39 -8.42 -15.78 7.96
N PRO A 40 -9.15 -14.88 7.26
CA PRO A 40 -8.54 -13.71 6.64
C PRO A 40 -7.82 -12.81 7.65
N LEU A 41 -8.37 -12.63 8.85
CA LEU A 41 -7.76 -11.83 9.90
C LEU A 41 -6.42 -12.43 10.36
N VAL A 42 -6.37 -13.75 10.59
CA VAL A 42 -5.15 -14.44 11.05
C VAL A 42 -4.04 -14.37 10.01
N ILE A 43 -4.39 -14.62 8.74
CA ILE A 43 -3.40 -14.63 7.66
C ILE A 43 -2.84 -13.22 7.45
N SER A 44 -3.65 -12.18 7.62
CA SER A 44 -3.27 -10.80 7.31
C SER A 44 -2.54 -10.06 8.44
N LEU A 45 -2.75 -10.45 9.70
CA LEU A 45 -2.11 -9.88 10.89
C LEU A 45 -0.58 -9.69 10.79
N PRO A 46 0.22 -10.63 10.27
CA PRO A 46 1.67 -10.42 10.15
C PRO A 46 2.06 -9.50 9.00
N PHE A 47 1.27 -9.43 7.92
CA PHE A 47 1.67 -8.74 6.69
C PHE A 47 1.16 -7.30 6.64
N VAL A 48 -0.09 -7.07 7.05
CA VAL A 48 -0.74 -5.77 6.88
C VAL A 48 -0.11 -4.66 7.71
N PRO A 49 0.21 -4.85 9.01
CA PRO A 49 0.93 -3.84 9.78
C PRO A 49 2.26 -3.47 9.14
N PHE A 50 2.99 -4.45 8.60
CA PHE A 50 4.24 -4.20 7.88
C PHE A 50 4.02 -3.36 6.62
N ILE A 51 3.00 -3.69 5.82
CA ILE A 51 2.62 -2.93 4.62
C ILE A 51 2.25 -1.49 4.98
N LEU A 52 1.43 -1.29 6.01
CA LEU A 52 1.00 0.03 6.48
C LEU A 52 2.17 0.88 6.95
N VAL A 53 3.07 0.31 7.76
CA VAL A 53 4.29 0.99 8.21
C VAL A 53 5.17 1.35 7.02
N TRP A 54 5.37 0.42 6.09
CA TRP A 54 6.16 0.67 4.88
C TRP A 54 5.57 1.80 4.03
N LEU A 55 4.26 1.80 3.78
CA LEU A 55 3.56 2.86 3.05
C LEU A 55 3.72 4.23 3.74
N GLY A 56 3.60 4.27 5.07
CA GLY A 56 3.81 5.48 5.86
C GLY A 56 5.25 6.02 5.75
N VAL A 57 6.25 5.14 5.83
CA VAL A 57 7.66 5.51 5.66
C VAL A 57 7.91 6.06 4.25
N GLN A 58 7.36 5.44 3.20
CA GLN A 58 7.51 5.92 1.83
C GLN A 58 6.83 7.29 1.63
N PHE A 59 5.65 7.49 2.21
CA PHE A 59 4.96 8.78 2.17
C PHE A 59 5.83 9.88 2.79
N VAL A 60 6.32 9.68 4.02
CA VAL A 60 7.17 10.67 4.72
C VAL A 60 8.44 10.96 3.92
N ARG A 61 9.04 9.93 3.32
CA ARG A 61 10.25 10.09 2.49
C ARG A 61 9.98 10.97 1.26
N HIS A 62 8.93 10.70 0.49
CA HIS A 62 8.61 11.49 -0.69
C HIS A 62 8.06 12.88 -0.36
N TYR A 63 7.36 13.03 0.77
CA TYR A 63 6.90 14.33 1.26
C TYR A 63 8.07 15.25 1.62
N ARG A 64 9.16 14.72 2.20
CA ARG A 64 10.38 15.50 2.45
C ARG A 64 11.01 16.00 1.13
N TYR A 65 11.17 15.12 0.14
CA TYR A 65 11.70 15.53 -1.17
C TYR A 65 10.80 16.54 -1.89
N LEU A 66 9.48 16.45 -1.71
CA LEU A 66 8.54 17.44 -2.20
C LEU A 66 8.81 18.83 -1.60
N LYS A 67 9.04 18.90 -0.29
CA LYS A 67 9.36 20.12 0.45
C LYS A 67 10.68 20.75 -0.03
N ASP A 68 11.66 19.92 -0.36
CA ASP A 68 12.98 20.34 -0.86
C ASP A 68 12.96 20.80 -2.33
N GLY A 69 11.82 20.66 -3.03
CA GLY A 69 11.58 21.28 -4.35
C GLY A 69 12.13 20.53 -5.56
N ILE A 70 12.76 19.38 -5.38
CA ILE A 70 13.29 18.54 -6.47
C ILE A 70 12.15 17.69 -7.04
N ASN A 71 11.97 17.62 -8.36
CA ASN A 71 11.00 16.73 -9.06
C ASN A 71 9.60 16.67 -8.41
N ARG A 72 8.99 17.84 -8.11
CA ARG A 72 7.75 17.93 -7.33
C ARG A 72 6.61 17.05 -7.83
N LEU A 73 6.35 17.03 -9.14
CA LEU A 73 5.22 16.28 -9.70
C LEU A 73 5.34 14.77 -9.44
N GLU A 74 6.54 14.21 -9.59
CA GLU A 74 6.80 12.79 -9.38
C GLU A 74 6.62 12.42 -7.90
N HIS A 75 7.16 13.22 -6.98
CA HIS A 75 6.96 12.99 -5.55
C HIS A 75 5.52 13.19 -5.09
N MET A 76 4.76 14.12 -5.69
CA MET A 76 3.32 14.23 -5.46
C MET A 76 2.59 12.96 -5.87
N MET A 77 2.91 12.37 -7.03
CA MET A 77 2.30 11.11 -7.46
C MET A 77 2.62 9.97 -6.50
N HIS A 78 3.86 9.85 -6.03
CA HIS A 78 4.22 8.86 -4.99
C HIS A 78 3.43 9.06 -3.69
N CYS A 79 3.31 10.30 -3.21
CA CYS A 79 2.53 10.62 -2.02
C CYS A 79 1.04 10.28 -2.21
N ALA A 80 0.47 10.59 -3.37
CA ALA A 80 -0.91 10.25 -3.69
C ALA A 80 -1.13 8.73 -3.73
N CYS A 81 -0.27 7.98 -4.42
CA CYS A 81 -0.35 6.52 -4.48
C CYS A 81 -0.20 5.86 -3.10
N THR A 82 0.78 6.30 -2.31
CA THR A 82 1.00 5.74 -0.96
C THR A 82 -0.16 6.07 -0.02
N SER A 83 -0.69 7.30 -0.05
CA SER A 83 -1.86 7.69 0.74
C SER A 83 -3.12 6.93 0.33
N PHE A 84 -3.33 6.73 -0.98
CA PHE A 84 -4.45 5.98 -1.50
C PHE A 84 -4.39 4.51 -1.05
N LEU A 85 -3.25 3.84 -1.27
CA LEU A 85 -3.05 2.45 -0.83
C LEU A 85 -3.18 2.31 0.69
N PHE A 86 -2.58 3.23 1.46
CA PHE A 86 -2.69 3.22 2.92
C PHE A 86 -4.16 3.27 3.35
N SER A 87 -4.93 4.18 2.74
CA SER A 87 -6.36 4.29 3.03
C SER A 87 -7.11 3.01 2.67
N LEU A 88 -6.84 2.41 1.51
CA LEU A 88 -7.47 1.14 1.10
C LEU A 88 -7.22 0.00 2.10
N PHE A 89 -5.98 -0.14 2.58
CA PHE A 89 -5.66 -1.14 3.59
C PHE A 89 -6.35 -0.82 4.91
N VAL A 90 -6.29 0.42 5.40
CA VAL A 90 -6.98 0.79 6.66
C VAL A 90 -8.49 0.55 6.56
N PHE A 91 -9.14 0.94 5.47
CA PHE A 91 -10.58 0.75 5.28
C PHE A 91 -10.98 -0.73 5.35
N HIS A 92 -10.20 -1.64 4.77
CA HIS A 92 -10.50 -3.07 4.83
C HIS A 92 -10.43 -3.70 6.24
N PHE A 93 -9.68 -3.08 7.17
CA PHE A 93 -9.56 -3.59 8.54
C PHE A 93 -10.47 -2.89 9.53
N VAL A 94 -10.82 -1.64 9.25
CA VAL A 94 -11.72 -0.86 10.10
C VAL A 94 -13.18 -1.13 9.76
N HIS A 95 -13.51 -1.52 8.53
CA HIS A 95 -14.87 -1.82 8.04
C HIS A 95 -14.91 -3.18 7.36
#